data_AF-A8XLW0-F1
#
_entry.id   AF-A8XLW0-F1
#
_cell.length_a   1.000
_cell.length_b   1.000
_cell.length_c   1.000
_cell.angle_alpha   90.00
_cell.angle_beta   90.00
_cell.angle_gamma   90.00
#
_symmetry.space_group_name_H-M   'P 1'
#
loop_
_entity.id
_entity.type
_entity.pdbx_description
1 polymer ?
#
loop_
_entity_poly.entity_id
_entity_poly.type
_entity_poly.pdbx_seq_one_letter_code
_entity_poly.pdbx_strand_id
1 'polypeptide(L)'
;MSETWEALRKKARSTENSIDVKLVSLNKLTASSHGGFDIDEKTVSSRQTTFRTVTTEIEGLIEQLTNINDDMNDVAGAQSSASWASNPAIQHTLRRHREILRDYGSEYRRARDNVDQVLQRELLLSSSNNESRNPAVNNRARGYDMYLKENDHINACDRLLDEQIEMAMSTKENVARQGINLRGISNRLHYITKKYPAINNLMQKIKTKKQKNTMILAGVISACLIFTIFWIIN
;
A
#
# COMPACT_ATOMS: atom_id res chain seq x y z
N MET A 1 -26.49 2.66 -18.95
CA MET A 1 -25.36 3.01 -18.05
C MET A 1 -25.27 2.10 -16.83
N SER A 2 -26.36 1.83 -16.10
CA SER A 2 -26.40 0.68 -15.16
C SER A 2 -26.09 -0.64 -15.88
N GLU A 3 -26.63 -0.82 -17.10
CA GLU A 3 -26.36 -2.02 -17.92
C GLU A 3 -24.88 -2.14 -18.35
N THR A 4 -24.21 -1.02 -18.67
CA THR A 4 -22.79 -1.05 -19.05
C THR A 4 -21.93 -1.40 -17.84
N TRP A 5 -22.25 -0.87 -16.66
CA TRP A 5 -21.60 -1.24 -15.40
C TRP A 5 -21.82 -2.73 -15.03
N GLU A 6 -23.04 -3.24 -15.20
CA GLU A 6 -23.34 -4.66 -15.01
C GLU A 6 -22.60 -5.54 -16.03
N ALA A 7 -22.54 -5.13 -17.29
CA ALA A 7 -21.83 -5.85 -18.34
C ALA A 7 -20.31 -5.91 -18.05
N LEU A 8 -19.71 -4.80 -17.63
CA LEU A 8 -18.31 -4.74 -17.22
C LEU A 8 -18.02 -5.67 -16.03
N ARG A 9 -18.90 -5.69 -15.01
CA ARG A 9 -18.76 -6.63 -13.88
C ARG A 9 -18.88 -8.09 -14.30
N LYS A 10 -19.81 -8.42 -15.20
CA LYS A 10 -19.93 -9.79 -15.73
C LYS A 10 -18.67 -10.19 -16.49
N LYS A 11 -18.13 -9.27 -17.31
CA LYS A 11 -16.88 -9.48 -18.05
C LYS A 11 -15.71 -9.67 -17.08
N ALA A 12 -15.58 -8.83 -16.06
CA ALA A 12 -14.56 -8.93 -15.01
C ALA A 12 -14.61 -10.30 -14.32
N ARG A 13 -15.79 -10.74 -13.85
CA ARG A 13 -15.94 -12.06 -13.22
C ARG A 13 -15.59 -13.22 -14.16
N SER A 14 -15.92 -13.10 -15.44
CA SER A 14 -15.57 -14.12 -16.44
C SER A 14 -14.06 -14.18 -16.67
N THR A 15 -13.37 -13.04 -16.70
CA THR A 15 -11.92 -12.97 -16.81
C THR A 15 -11.23 -13.48 -15.54
N GLU A 16 -11.74 -13.11 -14.35
CA GLU A 16 -11.26 -13.60 -13.04
C GLU A 16 -11.32 -15.14 -12.98
N ASN A 17 -12.47 -15.74 -13.30
CA ASN A 17 -12.61 -17.21 -13.37
C ASN A 17 -11.63 -17.86 -14.37
N SER A 18 -11.35 -17.19 -15.49
CA SER A 18 -10.42 -17.69 -16.50
C SER A 18 -8.97 -17.65 -15.99
N ILE A 19 -8.62 -16.63 -15.21
CA ILE A 19 -7.32 -16.51 -14.52
C ILE A 19 -7.16 -17.64 -13.50
N ASP A 20 -8.17 -17.88 -12.66
CA ASP A 20 -8.13 -18.96 -11.65
C ASP A 20 -7.83 -20.33 -12.29
N VAL A 21 -8.54 -20.67 -13.36
CA VAL A 21 -8.34 -21.95 -14.07
C VAL A 21 -6.93 -22.06 -14.63
N LYS A 22 -6.40 -20.98 -15.21
CA LYS A 22 -5.04 -20.98 -15.75
C LYS A 22 -3.97 -20.99 -14.66
N LEU A 23 -4.17 -20.29 -13.54
CA LEU A 23 -3.27 -20.36 -12.38
C LEU A 23 -3.20 -21.77 -11.80
N VAL A 24 -4.33 -22.49 -11.72
CA VAL A 24 -4.33 -23.90 -11.35
C VAL A 24 -3.53 -24.73 -12.35
N SER A 25 -3.66 -24.47 -13.67
CA SER A 25 -2.88 -25.18 -14.69
C SER A 25 -1.37 -24.88 -14.60
N LEU A 26 -1.00 -23.65 -14.26
CA LEU A 26 0.38 -23.23 -14.03
C LEU A 26 0.96 -23.94 -12.81
N ASN A 27 0.23 -23.94 -11.69
CA ASN A 27 0.63 -24.65 -10.47
C ASN A 27 0.71 -26.17 -10.66
N LYS A 28 -0.05 -26.77 -11.59
CA LYS A 28 0.08 -28.20 -11.92
C LYS A 28 1.44 -28.53 -12.55
N LEU A 29 2.08 -27.59 -13.25
CA LEU A 29 3.41 -27.81 -13.82
C LEU A 29 4.45 -28.06 -12.71
N THR A 30 4.33 -27.39 -11.56
CA THR A 30 5.23 -27.67 -10.41
C THR A 30 4.93 -29.00 -9.74
N ALA A 31 3.65 -29.35 -9.56
CA ALA A 31 3.26 -30.62 -8.94
C ALA A 31 3.73 -31.85 -9.75
N SER A 32 3.76 -31.73 -11.08
CA SER A 32 4.22 -32.82 -11.97
C SER A 32 5.70 -33.19 -11.80
N SER A 33 6.51 -32.29 -11.22
CA SER A 33 7.95 -32.46 -11.04
C SER A 33 8.31 -33.50 -9.97
N HIS A 34 7.46 -33.69 -8.96
CA HIS A 34 7.85 -34.38 -7.71
C HIS A 34 8.04 -35.91 -7.85
N GLY A 35 7.75 -36.50 -9.01
CA GLY A 35 7.50 -37.94 -9.14
C GLY A 35 8.47 -38.78 -9.99
N GLY A 36 9.46 -38.21 -10.68
CA GLY A 36 10.22 -38.98 -11.68
C GLY A 36 11.70 -38.66 -11.71
N PHE A 37 12.53 -39.64 -11.35
CA PHE A 37 13.99 -39.60 -11.49
C PHE A 37 14.46 -39.71 -12.96
N ASP A 38 13.51 -39.89 -13.89
CA ASP A 38 13.75 -40.09 -15.31
C ASP A 38 13.17 -38.91 -16.11
N ILE A 39 13.83 -37.76 -15.99
CA ILE A 39 13.44 -36.52 -16.67
C ILE A 39 14.07 -36.52 -18.07
N ASP A 40 13.32 -37.02 -19.06
CA ASP A 40 13.71 -36.92 -20.46
C ASP A 40 13.72 -35.45 -20.93
N GLU A 41 14.72 -35.06 -21.70
CA GLU A 41 14.91 -33.69 -22.22
C GLU A 41 13.68 -33.19 -23.00
N LYS A 42 13.00 -34.10 -23.70
CA LYS A 42 11.76 -33.81 -24.44
C LYS A 42 10.61 -33.45 -23.50
N THR A 43 10.54 -34.08 -22.33
CA THR A 43 9.51 -33.80 -21.31
C THR A 43 9.75 -32.45 -20.64
N VAL A 44 11.02 -32.05 -20.43
CA VAL A 44 11.34 -30.69 -19.95
C VAL A 44 10.96 -29.65 -20.99
N SER A 45 11.34 -29.88 -22.24
CA SER A 45 11.08 -28.95 -23.36
C SER A 45 9.58 -28.74 -23.61
N SER A 46 8.78 -29.81 -23.52
CA SER A 46 7.33 -29.70 -23.67
C SER A 46 6.70 -28.90 -22.53
N ARG A 47 7.13 -29.12 -21.29
CA ARG A 47 6.66 -28.33 -20.13
C ARG A 47 7.13 -26.89 -20.14
N GLN A 48 8.31 -26.60 -20.67
CA GLN A 48 8.76 -25.23 -20.86
C GLN A 48 7.90 -24.50 -21.91
N THR A 49 7.48 -25.22 -22.96
CA THR A 49 6.56 -24.68 -23.97
C THR A 49 5.19 -24.42 -23.37
N THR A 50 4.63 -25.37 -22.61
CA THR A 50 3.34 -25.17 -21.93
C THR A 50 3.41 -24.06 -20.88
N PHE A 51 4.51 -23.97 -20.12
CA PHE A 51 4.76 -22.87 -19.19
C PHE A 51 4.73 -21.53 -19.90
N ARG A 52 5.48 -21.37 -21.00
CA ARG A 52 5.48 -20.12 -21.78
C ARG A 52 4.09 -19.76 -22.28
N THR A 53 3.37 -20.72 -22.86
CA THR A 53 2.01 -20.50 -23.35
C THR A 53 1.08 -20.06 -22.22
N VAL A 54 1.00 -20.82 -21.12
CA VAL A 54 0.13 -20.49 -19.98
C VAL A 54 0.49 -19.15 -19.34
N THR A 55 1.79 -18.86 -19.19
CA THR A 55 2.30 -17.59 -18.67
C THR A 55 1.85 -16.42 -19.55
N THR A 56 2.02 -16.50 -20.88
CA THR A 56 1.57 -15.44 -21.80
C THR A 56 0.06 -15.25 -21.82
N GLU A 57 -0.70 -16.33 -21.69
CA GLU A 57 -2.16 -16.26 -21.60
C GLU A 57 -2.64 -15.61 -20.30
N ILE A 58 -1.98 -15.88 -19.17
CA ILE A 58 -2.32 -15.24 -17.89
C ILE A 58 -1.97 -13.76 -17.93
N GLU A 59 -0.80 -13.38 -18.49
CA GLU A 59 -0.43 -11.97 -18.67
C GLU A 59 -1.48 -11.22 -19.49
N GLY A 60 -1.92 -11.80 -20.61
CA GLY A 60 -2.98 -11.21 -21.43
C GLY A 60 -4.33 -11.12 -20.71
N LEU A 61 -4.68 -12.08 -19.86
CA LEU A 61 -5.91 -12.01 -19.04
C LEU A 61 -5.82 -10.96 -17.93
N ILE A 62 -4.65 -10.81 -17.29
CA ILE A 62 -4.42 -9.77 -16.28
C ILE A 62 -4.50 -8.38 -16.93
N GLU A 63 -3.92 -8.22 -18.12
CA GLU A 63 -4.04 -6.98 -18.90
C GLU A 63 -5.50 -6.69 -19.25
N GLN A 64 -6.25 -7.70 -19.72
CA GLN A 64 -7.69 -7.56 -19.97
C GLN A 64 -8.47 -7.17 -18.72
N LEU A 65 -8.19 -7.77 -17.56
CA LEU A 65 -8.83 -7.42 -16.29
C LEU A 65 -8.46 -6.00 -15.84
N THR A 66 -7.23 -5.57 -16.10
CA THR A 66 -6.77 -4.20 -15.85
C THR A 66 -7.58 -3.21 -16.68
N ASN A 67 -7.69 -3.45 -18.00
CA ASN A 67 -8.48 -2.61 -18.90
C ASN A 67 -9.96 -2.56 -18.49
N ILE A 68 -10.55 -3.68 -18.07
CA ILE A 68 -11.95 -3.71 -17.57
C ILE A 68 -12.09 -2.87 -16.29
N ASN A 69 -11.11 -2.93 -15.38
CA ASN A 69 -11.14 -2.14 -14.17
C ASN A 69 -10.98 -0.64 -14.43
N ASP A 70 -10.17 -0.26 -15.43
CA ASP A 70 -10.03 1.11 -15.87
C ASP A 70 -11.32 1.62 -16.54
N ASP A 71 -11.93 0.83 -17.44
CA ASP A 71 -13.24 1.12 -18.01
C ASP A 71 -14.31 1.30 -16.92
N MET A 72 -14.30 0.46 -15.88
CA MET A 72 -15.20 0.59 -14.74
C MET A 72 -14.93 1.87 -13.96
N ASN A 73 -13.67 2.20 -13.71
CA ASN A 73 -13.30 3.44 -13.04
C ASN A 73 -13.73 4.68 -13.85
N ASP A 74 -13.58 4.65 -15.17
CA ASP A 74 -13.97 5.72 -16.07
C ASP A 74 -15.49 5.88 -16.14
N VAL A 75 -16.25 4.78 -16.21
CA VAL A 75 -17.72 4.82 -16.14
C VAL A 75 -18.18 5.37 -14.78
N ALA A 76 -17.48 5.09 -13.69
CA ALA A 76 -17.79 5.64 -12.38
C ALA A 76 -17.38 7.12 -12.23
N GLY A 77 -16.27 7.54 -12.87
CA GLY A 77 -15.72 8.90 -12.80
C GLY A 77 -16.38 9.89 -13.76
N ALA A 78 -16.64 9.49 -15.01
CA ALA A 78 -17.35 10.30 -16.00
C ALA A 78 -18.79 10.60 -15.58
N GLN A 79 -19.40 9.74 -14.77
CA GLN A 79 -20.69 9.97 -14.11
C GLN A 79 -20.56 10.88 -12.87
N SER A 80 -19.83 12.00 -12.98
CA SER A 80 -19.71 13.02 -11.93
C SER A 80 -21.03 13.71 -11.56
N SER A 81 -22.18 13.20 -12.01
CA SER A 81 -23.44 13.41 -11.31
C SER A 81 -23.30 12.79 -9.91
N ALA A 82 -23.33 13.67 -8.90
CA ALA A 82 -23.00 13.40 -7.50
C ALA A 82 -23.56 12.08 -6.92
N SER A 83 -24.66 11.55 -7.47
CA SER A 83 -25.26 10.30 -7.04
C SER A 83 -24.41 9.04 -7.26
N TRP A 84 -23.63 8.93 -8.35
CA TRP A 84 -22.87 7.70 -8.65
C TRP A 84 -21.47 7.73 -8.04
N ALA A 85 -20.73 8.83 -8.27
CA ALA A 85 -19.40 9.02 -7.70
C ALA A 85 -19.41 9.01 -6.16
N SER A 86 -20.49 9.48 -5.53
CA SER A 86 -20.65 9.46 -4.07
C SER A 86 -21.28 8.17 -3.53
N ASN A 87 -21.68 7.21 -4.37
CA ASN A 87 -22.32 5.98 -3.90
C ASN A 87 -21.28 5.07 -3.23
N PRO A 88 -21.37 4.83 -1.91
CA PRO A 88 -20.39 4.01 -1.20
C PRO A 88 -20.27 2.59 -1.74
N ALA A 89 -21.36 2.03 -2.28
CA ALA A 89 -21.36 0.68 -2.85
C ALA A 89 -20.51 0.57 -4.11
N ILE A 90 -20.50 1.60 -4.96
CA ILE A 90 -19.73 1.64 -6.20
C ILE A 90 -18.25 1.78 -5.88
N GLN A 91 -17.90 2.71 -4.99
CA GLN A 91 -16.52 2.89 -4.53
C GLN A 91 -15.96 1.63 -3.89
N HIS A 92 -16.75 0.96 -3.05
CA HIS A 92 -16.37 -0.32 -2.45
C HIS A 92 -16.13 -1.40 -3.52
N THR A 93 -16.99 -1.46 -4.53
CA THR A 93 -16.84 -2.44 -5.63
C THR A 93 -15.57 -2.18 -6.45
N LEU A 94 -15.28 -0.93 -6.81
CA LEU A 94 -14.03 -0.56 -7.51
C LEU A 94 -12.80 -0.92 -6.68
N ARG A 95 -12.83 -0.60 -5.38
CA ARG A 95 -11.76 -0.93 -4.45
C ARG A 95 -11.52 -2.44 -4.42
N ARG A 96 -12.58 -3.25 -4.32
CA ARG A 96 -12.50 -4.71 -4.33
C ARG A 96 -11.87 -5.24 -5.62
N HIS A 97 -12.26 -4.72 -6.78
CA HIS A 97 -11.66 -5.15 -8.05
C HIS A 97 -10.17 -4.80 -8.17
N ARG A 98 -9.75 -3.64 -7.63
CA ARG A 98 -8.32 -3.27 -7.55
C ARG A 98 -7.53 -4.18 -6.62
N GLU A 99 -8.12 -4.52 -5.47
CA GLU A 99 -7.52 -5.48 -4.52
C GLU A 99 -7.36 -6.86 -5.17
N ILE A 100 -8.42 -7.38 -5.81
CA ILE A 100 -8.39 -8.67 -6.52
C ILE A 100 -7.35 -8.69 -7.65
N LEU A 101 -7.28 -7.62 -8.46
CA LEU A 101 -6.27 -7.52 -9.53
C LEU A 101 -4.84 -7.55 -8.98
N ARG A 102 -4.60 -6.85 -7.86
CA ARG A 102 -3.31 -6.87 -7.18
C ARG A 102 -2.99 -8.26 -6.65
N ASP A 103 -3.97 -8.94 -6.06
CA ASP A 103 -3.81 -10.29 -5.54
C ASP A 103 -3.45 -11.25 -6.68
N TYR A 104 -4.16 -11.22 -7.81
CA TYR A 104 -3.84 -12.00 -9.00
C TYR A 104 -2.43 -11.71 -9.54
N GLY A 105 -2.01 -10.45 -9.59
CA GLY A 105 -0.67 -10.09 -10.02
C GLY A 105 0.42 -10.67 -9.10
N SER A 106 0.17 -10.68 -7.78
CA SER A 106 1.09 -11.23 -6.79
C SER A 106 1.13 -12.77 -6.82
N GLU A 107 -0.02 -13.42 -6.93
CA GLU A 107 -0.15 -14.87 -7.02
C GLU A 107 0.49 -15.40 -8.30
N TYR A 108 0.18 -14.77 -9.43
CA TYR A 108 0.78 -15.10 -10.72
C TYR A 108 2.31 -15.00 -10.66
N ARG A 109 2.86 -13.90 -10.14
CA ARG A 109 4.31 -13.73 -10.02
C ARG A 109 4.93 -14.84 -9.18
N ARG A 110 4.32 -15.14 -8.02
CA ARG A 110 4.78 -16.21 -7.13
C ARG A 110 4.72 -17.60 -7.81
N ALA A 111 3.62 -17.89 -8.50
CA ALA A 111 3.43 -19.15 -9.22
C ALA A 111 4.42 -19.28 -10.38
N ARG A 112 4.60 -18.22 -11.17
CA ARG A 112 5.57 -18.15 -12.27
C ARG A 112 6.99 -18.39 -11.78
N ASP A 113 7.43 -17.66 -10.77
CA ASP A 113 8.79 -17.78 -10.23
C ASP A 113 9.04 -19.19 -9.66
N ASN A 114 8.02 -19.80 -9.04
CA ASN A 114 8.11 -21.18 -8.56
C ASN A 114 8.24 -22.20 -9.71
N VAL A 115 7.43 -22.08 -10.77
CA VAL A 115 7.54 -22.96 -11.95
C VAL A 115 8.88 -22.76 -12.65
N ASP A 116 9.35 -21.53 -12.78
CA ASP A 116 10.63 -21.22 -13.39
C ASP A 116 11.79 -21.88 -12.63
N GLN A 117 11.81 -21.78 -11.30
CA GLN A 117 12.81 -22.46 -10.46
C GLN A 117 12.76 -23.98 -10.62
N VAL A 118 11.57 -24.57 -10.68
CA VAL A 118 11.40 -26.01 -10.91
C VAL A 118 11.92 -26.41 -12.29
N LEU A 119 11.55 -25.69 -13.34
CA LEU A 119 12.00 -25.96 -14.71
C LEU A 119 13.52 -25.80 -14.85
N GLN A 120 14.12 -24.77 -14.23
CA GLN A 120 15.56 -24.57 -14.23
C GLN A 120 16.27 -25.72 -13.52
N ARG A 121 15.79 -26.12 -12.33
CA ARG A 121 16.33 -27.27 -11.60
C ARG A 121 16.29 -28.53 -12.46
N GLU A 122 15.19 -28.78 -13.15
CA GLU A 122 15.04 -29.95 -14.00
C GLU A 122 15.90 -29.92 -15.25
N LEU A 123 16.08 -28.74 -15.86
CA LEU A 123 17.00 -28.56 -16.98
C LEU A 123 18.46 -28.85 -16.57
N LEU A 124 18.88 -28.36 -15.39
CA LEU A 124 20.21 -28.63 -14.84
C LEU A 124 20.42 -30.12 -14.53
N LEU A 125 19.44 -30.78 -13.92
CA LEU A 125 19.50 -32.22 -13.62
C LEU A 125 19.50 -33.07 -14.90
N SER A 126 18.70 -32.69 -15.91
CA SER A 126 18.71 -33.34 -17.22
C SER A 126 20.08 -33.20 -17.91
N SER A 127 20.68 -32.01 -17.86
CA SER A 127 22.04 -31.78 -18.36
C SER A 127 23.09 -32.60 -17.60
N SER A 128 23.00 -32.66 -16.27
CA SER A 128 23.93 -33.44 -15.43
C SER A 128 23.85 -34.96 -15.68
N ASN A 129 22.66 -35.49 -15.98
CA ASN A 129 22.50 -36.91 -16.34
C ASN A 129 23.18 -37.23 -17.69
N ASN A 130 23.10 -36.31 -18.65
CA ASN A 130 23.84 -36.43 -19.92
C ASN A 130 25.35 -36.27 -19.71
N GLU A 131 25.77 -35.38 -18.79
CA GLU A 131 27.17 -35.04 -18.55
C GLU A 131 27.92 -36.07 -17.68
N SER A 132 27.24 -36.80 -16.79
CA SER A 132 27.85 -37.96 -16.10
C SER A 132 28.33 -39.05 -17.07
N ARG A 133 27.84 -39.04 -18.30
CA ARG A 133 28.37 -39.91 -19.38
C ARG A 133 29.73 -39.42 -19.91
N ASN A 134 30.18 -38.22 -19.56
CA ASN A 134 31.40 -37.61 -20.07
C ASN A 134 32.23 -36.93 -18.95
N PRO A 135 33.14 -37.66 -18.26
CA PRO A 135 33.84 -37.16 -17.06
C PRO A 135 34.78 -35.95 -17.28
N ALA A 136 35.05 -35.54 -18.52
CA ALA A 136 36.02 -34.48 -18.84
C ALA A 136 35.55 -33.06 -18.47
N VAL A 137 34.26 -32.84 -18.20
CA VAL A 137 33.67 -31.51 -18.01
C VAL A 137 33.50 -31.10 -16.55
N ASN A 138 33.58 -32.05 -15.61
CA ASN A 138 33.40 -31.80 -14.17
C ASN A 138 34.41 -30.78 -13.59
N ASN A 139 35.58 -30.60 -14.21
CA ASN A 139 36.54 -29.57 -13.76
C ASN A 139 36.17 -28.15 -14.21
N ARG A 140 35.43 -27.97 -15.32
CA ARG A 140 34.87 -26.67 -15.69
C ARG A 140 33.65 -26.32 -14.84
N ALA A 141 33.00 -27.35 -14.28
CA ALA A 141 31.78 -27.18 -13.50
C ALA A 141 31.95 -26.26 -12.28
N ARG A 142 33.03 -26.47 -11.53
CA ARG A 142 33.33 -25.68 -10.32
C ARG A 142 33.44 -24.18 -10.56
N GLY A 143 33.90 -23.76 -11.74
CA GLY A 143 33.97 -22.34 -12.10
C GLY A 143 32.58 -21.74 -12.29
N TYR A 144 31.70 -22.44 -13.02
CA TYR A 144 30.34 -21.94 -13.26
C TYR A 144 29.54 -21.86 -11.96
N ASP A 145 29.69 -22.83 -11.04
CA ASP A 145 28.97 -22.84 -9.76
C ASP A 145 29.29 -21.58 -8.93
N MET A 146 30.54 -21.12 -8.96
CA MET A 146 30.95 -19.92 -8.25
C MET A 146 30.31 -18.66 -8.85
N TYR A 147 30.28 -18.54 -10.18
CA TYR A 147 29.62 -17.41 -10.86
C TYR A 147 28.10 -17.44 -10.72
N LEU A 148 27.47 -18.62 -10.72
CA LEU A 148 26.03 -18.75 -10.46
C LEU A 148 25.71 -18.29 -9.04
N LYS A 149 26.49 -18.73 -8.05
CA LYS A 149 26.32 -18.29 -6.67
C LYS A 149 26.53 -16.78 -6.51
N GLU A 150 27.48 -16.19 -7.23
CA GLU A 150 27.67 -14.75 -7.29
C GLU A 150 26.46 -14.04 -7.91
N ASN A 151 25.90 -14.58 -9.00
CA ASN A 151 24.69 -14.06 -9.63
C ASN A 151 23.47 -14.14 -8.69
N ASP A 152 23.29 -15.26 -8.00
CA ASP A 152 22.25 -15.40 -6.96
C ASP A 152 22.43 -14.38 -5.83
N HIS A 153 23.67 -14.14 -5.41
CA HIS A 153 24.00 -13.08 -4.44
C HIS A 153 23.69 -11.68 -4.99
N ILE A 154 23.98 -11.41 -6.27
CA ILE A 154 23.66 -10.13 -6.91
C ILE A 154 22.15 -9.93 -6.97
N ASN A 155 21.37 -10.93 -7.38
CA ASN A 155 19.91 -10.86 -7.43
C ASN A 155 19.29 -10.70 -6.03
N ALA A 156 19.87 -11.36 -5.02
CA ALA A 156 19.45 -11.17 -3.64
C ALA A 156 19.78 -9.75 -3.14
N CYS A 157 20.97 -9.23 -3.46
CA CYS A 157 21.35 -7.86 -3.16
C CYS A 157 20.45 -6.84 -3.86
N ASP A 158 20.05 -7.07 -5.11
CA ASP A 158 19.14 -6.20 -5.88
C ASP A 158 17.78 -6.06 -5.17
N ARG A 159 17.20 -7.17 -4.71
CA ARG A 159 15.96 -7.17 -3.91
C ARG A 159 16.12 -6.42 -2.59
N LEU A 160 17.24 -6.61 -1.89
CA LEU A 160 17.53 -5.90 -0.63
C LEU A 160 17.73 -4.41 -0.87
N LEU A 161 18.33 -4.01 -2.00
CA LEU A 161 18.49 -2.62 -2.39
C LEU A 161 17.13 -1.97 -2.69
N ASP A 162 16.24 -2.65 -3.39
CA ASP A 162 14.87 -2.16 -3.64
C ASP A 162 14.10 -1.93 -2.33
N GLU A 163 14.17 -2.88 -1.39
CA GLU A 163 13.56 -2.73 -0.05
C GLU A 163 14.17 -1.55 0.73
N GLN A 164 15.50 -1.37 0.65
CA GLN A 164 16.18 -0.24 1.28
C GLN A 164 15.81 1.10 0.63
N ILE A 165 15.64 1.14 -0.70
CA ILE A 165 15.20 2.33 -1.43
C ILE A 165 13.76 2.67 -1.05
N GLU A 166 12.86 1.68 -0.96
CA GLU A 166 11.48 1.89 -0.49
C GLU A 166 11.46 2.40 0.96
N MET A 167 12.23 1.79 1.86
CA MET A 167 12.35 2.22 3.24
C MET A 167 12.91 3.64 3.35
N ALA A 168 13.92 3.98 2.54
CA ALA A 168 14.50 5.31 2.49
C ALA A 168 13.51 6.35 1.94
N MET A 169 12.77 6.03 0.88
CA MET A 169 11.73 6.89 0.31
C MET A 169 10.59 7.13 1.31
N SER A 170 10.10 6.07 1.96
CA SER A 170 9.10 6.15 3.03
C SER A 170 9.59 6.99 4.20
N THR A 171 10.85 6.83 4.61
CA THR A 171 11.47 7.63 5.67
C THR A 171 11.59 9.10 5.27
N LYS A 172 12.01 9.41 4.03
CA LYS A 172 12.06 10.77 3.49
C LYS A 172 10.68 11.41 3.48
N GLU A 173 9.66 10.68 3.03
CA GLU A 173 8.28 11.16 3.02
C GLU A 173 7.76 11.42 4.45
N ASN A 174 8.07 10.53 5.40
CA ASN A 174 7.75 10.72 6.81
C ASN A 174 8.40 11.98 7.39
N VAL A 175 9.68 12.23 7.11
CA VAL A 175 10.38 13.45 7.54
C VAL A 175 9.76 14.69 6.90
N ALA A 176 9.41 14.65 5.61
CA ALA A 176 8.74 15.75 4.94
C ALA A 176 7.35 16.04 5.55
N ARG A 177 6.55 15.00 5.83
CA ARG A 177 5.26 15.10 6.54
C ARG A 177 5.43 15.71 7.93
N GLN A 178 6.43 15.27 8.69
CA GLN A 178 6.73 15.84 10.00
C GLN A 178 7.09 17.32 9.91
N GLY A 179 7.88 17.74 8.91
CA GLY A 179 8.19 19.15 8.66
C GLY A 179 6.95 20.00 8.37
N ILE A 180 5.99 19.48 7.59
CA ILE A 180 4.71 20.14 7.33
C ILE A 180 3.88 20.24 8.62
N ASN A 181 3.82 19.16 9.41
CA ASN A 181 3.12 19.15 10.69
C ASN A 181 3.69 20.15 11.69
N LEU A 182 5.02 20.26 11.80
CA LEU A 182 5.70 21.25 12.65
C LEU A 182 5.37 22.69 12.21
N ARG A 183 5.33 22.96 10.90
CA ARG A 183 4.87 24.25 10.37
C ARG A 183 3.40 24.50 10.71
N GLY A 184 2.55 23.48 10.63
CA GLY A 184 1.16 23.54 11.05
C GLY A 184 1.00 23.86 12.55
N ILE A 185 1.82 23.25 13.41
CA ILE A 185 1.87 23.51 14.85
C ILE A 185 2.37 24.94 15.11
N SER A 186 3.39 25.40 14.39
CA SER A 186 3.88 26.79 14.50
C SER A 186 2.77 27.79 14.16
N ASN A 187 2.01 27.54 13.09
CA ASN A 187 0.86 28.39 12.72
C ASN A 187 -0.25 28.37 13.77
N ARG A 188 -0.54 27.20 14.37
CA ARG A 188 -1.51 27.07 15.47
C ARG A 188 -1.04 27.79 16.73
N LEU A 189 0.23 27.64 17.11
CA LEU A 189 0.83 28.37 18.23
C LEU A 189 0.75 29.87 18.00
N HIS A 190 1.11 30.34 16.80
CA HIS A 190 1.00 31.75 16.45
C HIS A 190 -0.45 32.27 16.55
N TYR A 191 -1.43 31.47 16.13
CA TYR A 191 -2.86 31.78 16.30
C TYR A 191 -3.26 31.86 17.78
N ILE A 192 -2.80 30.92 18.62
CA ILE A 192 -3.05 30.93 20.07
C ILE A 192 -2.40 32.16 20.72
N THR A 193 -1.16 32.51 20.37
CA THR A 193 -0.48 33.71 20.88
C THR A 193 -1.26 34.99 20.55
N LYS A 194 -1.85 35.09 19.35
CA LYS A 194 -2.74 36.22 18.99
C LYS A 194 -4.02 36.28 19.82
N LYS A 195 -4.53 35.15 20.31
CA LYS A 195 -5.69 35.09 21.21
C LYS A 195 -5.33 35.39 22.66
N TYR A 196 -4.07 35.28 23.06
CA TYR A 196 -3.61 35.58 24.42
C TYR A 196 -4.01 36.97 24.93
N PRO A 197 -3.82 38.10 24.19
CA PRO A 197 -4.29 39.41 24.64
C PRO A 197 -5.81 39.51 24.75
N ALA A 198 -6.57 38.78 23.92
CA ALA A 198 -8.03 38.72 24.04
C ALA A 198 -8.45 38.00 25.33
N ILE A 199 -7.78 36.89 25.68
CA ILE A 199 -7.96 36.19 26.95
C ILE A 199 -7.58 37.11 28.12
N ASN A 200 -6.46 37.83 28.04
CA ASN A 200 -6.06 38.77 29.09
C ASN A 200 -7.06 39.92 29.27
N ASN A 201 -7.62 40.45 28.18
CA ASN A 201 -8.67 41.47 28.23
C ASN A 201 -9.96 40.93 28.87
N LEU A 202 -10.35 39.69 28.56
CA LEU A 202 -11.49 39.04 29.22
C LEU A 202 -11.21 38.81 30.71
N MET A 203 -10.01 38.36 31.07
CA MET A 203 -9.57 38.16 32.44
C MET A 203 -9.59 39.47 33.24
N GLN A 204 -9.11 40.57 32.65
CA GLN A 204 -9.20 41.90 33.25
C GLN A 204 -10.65 42.36 33.41
N LYS A 205 -11.50 42.18 32.39
CA LYS A 205 -12.94 42.53 32.49
C LYS A 205 -13.64 41.76 33.62
N ILE A 206 -13.32 40.49 33.83
CA ILE A 206 -13.86 39.69 34.94
C ILE A 206 -13.39 40.24 36.29
N LYS A 207 -12.10 40.56 36.44
CA LYS A 207 -11.56 41.13 37.69
C LYS A 207 -12.15 42.51 38.02
N THR A 208 -12.32 43.39 37.02
CA THR A 208 -12.89 44.73 37.26
C THR A 208 -14.33 44.70 37.77
N LYS A 209 -15.16 43.73 37.36
CA LYS A 209 -16.51 43.58 37.91
C LYS A 209 -16.49 43.24 39.41
N LYS A 210 -15.58 42.37 39.85
CA LYS A 210 -15.46 41.99 41.26
C LYS A 210 -14.89 43.14 42.10
N GLN A 211 -13.89 43.86 41.58
CA GLN A 211 -13.26 44.98 42.28
C GLN A 211 -14.20 46.18 42.47
N LYS A 212 -15.04 46.50 41.49
CA LYS A 212 -15.99 47.64 41.58
C LYS A 212 -16.97 47.47 42.74
N ASN A 213 -17.54 46.28 42.91
CA ASN A 213 -18.49 46.02 44.01
C ASN A 213 -17.81 46.11 45.38
N THR A 214 -16.59 45.58 45.51
CA THR A 214 -15.81 45.68 46.75
C THR A 214 -15.44 47.13 47.09
N MET A 215 -15.08 47.95 46.08
CA MET A 215 -14.74 49.36 46.29
C MET A 215 -15.95 50.19 46.73
N ILE A 216 -17.13 49.95 46.15
CA ILE A 216 -18.38 50.61 46.55
C ILE A 216 -18.74 50.23 47.99
N LEU A 217 -18.69 48.93 48.32
CA LEU A 217 -18.97 48.46 49.69
C LEU A 217 -18.02 49.09 50.72
N ALA A 218 -16.71 49.13 50.42
CA ALA A 218 -15.72 49.76 51.30
C ALA A 218 -15.98 51.26 51.48
N GLY A 219 -16.39 51.97 50.42
CA GLY A 219 -16.77 53.38 50.49
C GLY A 219 -17.99 53.62 51.39
N VAL A 220 -19.01 52.78 51.31
CA VAL A 220 -20.21 52.88 52.16
C VAL A 220 -19.87 52.65 53.63
N ILE A 221 -19.04 51.64 53.93
CA ILE A 221 -18.58 51.36 55.31
C ILE A 221 -17.77 52.55 55.84
N SER A 222 -16.86 53.10 55.05
CA SER A 222 -16.05 54.27 55.43
C SER A 222 -16.91 55.50 55.71
N ALA A 223 -17.89 55.80 54.85
CA ALA A 223 -18.80 56.92 55.06
C ALA A 223 -19.65 56.75 56.32
N CYS A 224 -20.15 55.54 56.57
CA CYS A 224 -20.94 55.22 57.76
C CYS A 224 -20.12 55.43 59.04
N LEU A 225 -18.86 54.99 59.07
CA LEU A 225 -17.96 55.23 60.20
C LEU A 225 -17.71 56.72 60.45
N ILE A 226 -17.48 57.51 59.39
CA ILE A 226 -17.30 58.97 59.51
C ILE A 226 -18.54 59.64 60.09
N PHE A 227 -19.74 59.26 59.62
CA PHE A 227 -21.00 59.79 60.16
C PHE A 227 -21.19 59.45 61.64
N THR A 228 -20.87 58.22 62.06
CA THR A 228 -20.95 57.84 63.48
C THR A 228 -19.97 58.60 64.35
N ILE A 229 -18.76 58.86 63.86
CA ILE A 229 -17.75 59.67 64.58
C ILE A 229 -18.17 61.14 64.64
N PHE A 230 -18.75 61.68 63.56
CA PHE A 230 -19.23 63.07 63.57
C PHE A 230 -20.40 63.25 64.54
N TRP A 231 -21.34 62.29 64.57
CA TRP A 231 -22.50 62.33 65.46
C TRP A 231 -22.15 62.12 66.93
N ILE A 232 -21.11 61.34 67.25
CA ILE A 232 -20.70 61.16 68.66
C ILE A 232 -19.87 62.34 69.18
N ILE A 233 -19.21 63.09 68.32
CA ILE A 233 -18.38 64.26 68.69
C ILE A 233 -19.23 65.52 68.87
N ASN A 234 -20.37 65.63 68.18
CA ASN A 234 -21.19 66.84 68.13
C ASN A 234 -22.57 66.62 68.76
#